data_AF-A0A6J3C295-F1
#
_entry.id   AF-A0A6J3C295-F1
#
_cell.length_a   1.000
_cell.length_b   1.000
_cell.length_c   1.000
_cell.angle_alpha   90.00
_cell.angle_beta   90.00
_cell.angle_gamma   90.00
#
_symmetry.space_group_name_H-M   'P 1'
#
loop_
_entity.id
_entity.type
_entity.pdbx_description
1 polymer ?
#
loop_
_entity_poly.entity_id
_entity_poly.type
_entity_poly.pdbx_seq_one_letter_code
_entity_poly.pdbx_strand_id
1 'polypeptide(L)'
;MWWYCKKTTIISLLITGWLSVQSVDAFGISSFGKANTDPPKPATTTPPPARICSRQPDCAGISSSSCVRTHYDSVTRCLCGDNSSPVNGQCEAQSKTLYHVCTGSEECNDGLICASPNITSASPPHYRVYTPQDKICLCDKENGFVEREHTCSDADILKTSLFAIIVVTCLRKIVAY
;
A
#
# COMPACT_ATOMS: atom_id res chain seq x y z
N MET A 1 9.21 -40.67 -5.16
CA MET A 1 8.52 -39.50 -4.55
C MET A 1 8.19 -39.73 -3.07
N TRP A 2 9.09 -40.38 -2.31
CA TRP A 2 8.99 -40.55 -0.84
C TRP A 2 10.05 -39.70 -0.11
N TRP A 3 10.99 -39.12 -0.86
CA TRP A 3 12.11 -38.33 -0.37
C TRP A 3 11.82 -36.83 -0.17
N TYR A 4 10.71 -36.32 -0.73
CA TYR A 4 10.40 -34.88 -0.67
C TYR A 4 9.68 -34.46 0.62
N CYS A 5 8.80 -35.28 1.19
CA CYS A 5 8.11 -34.93 2.45
C CYS A 5 9.04 -34.89 3.67
N LYS A 6 10.14 -35.64 3.66
CA LYS A 6 11.06 -35.75 4.82
C LYS A 6 12.15 -34.67 4.83
N LYS A 7 12.37 -33.98 3.70
CA LYS A 7 13.42 -32.95 3.57
C LYS A 7 12.99 -31.54 3.98
N THR A 8 11.68 -31.28 4.07
CA THR A 8 11.16 -29.92 4.34
C THR A 8 11.32 -29.49 5.81
N THR A 9 11.42 -30.42 6.76
CA THR A 9 11.61 -30.09 8.19
C THR A 9 13.04 -29.73 8.57
N ILE A 10 14.05 -30.18 7.80
CA ILE A 10 15.46 -29.93 8.11
C ILE A 10 15.92 -28.56 7.59
N ILE A 11 15.36 -28.08 6.47
CA ILE A 11 15.73 -26.80 5.86
C ILE A 11 15.26 -25.61 6.71
N SER A 12 14.15 -25.75 7.45
CA SER A 12 13.62 -24.67 8.29
C SER A 12 14.45 -24.41 9.57
N LEU A 13 15.30 -25.36 9.98
CA LEU A 13 16.21 -25.22 11.14
C LEU A 13 17.59 -24.67 10.76
N LEU A 14 17.97 -24.73 9.48
CA LEU A 14 19.26 -24.20 9.01
C LEU A 14 19.21 -22.70 8.68
N ILE A 15 18.03 -22.15 8.36
CA ILE A 15 17.87 -20.74 7.98
C ILE A 15 17.85 -19.81 9.21
N THR A 16 17.45 -20.29 10.39
CA THR A 16 17.45 -19.51 11.64
C THR A 16 18.83 -19.38 12.29
N GLY A 17 19.84 -20.12 11.83
CA GLY A 17 21.22 -20.04 12.34
C GLY A 17 22.13 -18.99 11.70
N TRP A 18 21.69 -18.34 10.61
CA TRP A 18 22.52 -17.42 9.82
C TRP A 18 22.22 -15.92 9.99
N LEU A 19 21.37 -15.53 10.94
CA LEU A 19 21.07 -14.11 11.21
C LEU A 19 21.73 -13.52 12.48
N SER A 20 22.65 -14.24 13.14
CA SER A 20 23.23 -13.79 14.42
C SER A 20 24.70 -13.35 14.36
N VAL A 21 25.30 -13.11 13.18
CA VAL A 21 26.70 -12.68 13.09
C VAL A 21 26.88 -11.52 12.11
N GLN A 22 26.93 -10.31 12.69
CA GLN A 22 27.68 -9.10 12.31
C GLN A 22 27.25 -8.01 13.33
N SER A 23 27.83 -7.96 14.53
CA SER A 23 29.12 -7.31 14.89
C SER A 23 29.28 -5.88 14.38
N VAL A 24 29.01 -4.94 15.30
CA VAL A 24 29.68 -3.67 15.64
C VAL A 24 30.18 -2.73 14.53
N ASP A 25 29.73 -1.47 14.61
CA ASP A 25 30.61 -0.32 14.40
C ASP A 25 30.24 0.85 15.34
N ALA A 26 31.16 1.08 16.29
CA ALA A 26 31.59 2.32 16.94
C ALA A 26 30.56 3.43 17.28
N PHE A 27 30.30 3.57 18.60
CA PHE A 27 30.03 4.86 19.23
C PHE A 27 31.29 5.76 19.11
N GLY A 28 31.32 6.62 18.11
CA GLY A 28 32.31 7.68 17.99
C GLY A 28 31.94 8.90 18.83
N ILE A 29 32.40 8.95 20.09
CA ILE A 29 32.49 10.19 20.88
C ILE A 29 33.79 10.90 20.51
N SER A 30 33.69 11.96 19.71
CA SER A 30 34.73 13.00 19.52
C SER A 30 34.02 14.19 18.85
N SER A 31 34.28 15.47 19.09
CA SER A 31 35.23 16.21 19.93
C SER A 31 34.68 17.65 20.03
N PHE A 32 35.18 18.42 20.99
CA PHE A 32 34.82 19.80 21.30
C PHE A 32 34.85 20.76 20.08
N GLY A 33 33.89 21.68 20.06
CA GLY A 33 34.00 23.09 19.63
C GLY A 33 34.59 23.40 18.24
N LYS A 34 33.71 23.64 17.25
CA LYS A 34 34.08 24.36 16.02
C LYS A 34 33.08 25.49 15.76
N ALA A 35 33.60 26.71 15.64
CA ALA A 35 32.83 27.94 15.50
C ALA A 35 32.02 27.96 14.19
N ASN A 36 30.76 28.35 14.29
CA ASN A 36 29.82 28.53 13.17
C ASN A 36 30.38 29.53 12.15
N THR A 37 30.93 29.03 11.04
CA THR A 37 31.28 29.80 9.85
C THR A 37 31.05 28.95 8.59
N ASP A 38 29.95 28.21 8.54
CA ASP A 38 29.49 27.59 7.30
C ASP A 38 28.55 28.56 6.56
N PRO A 39 28.77 28.82 5.25
CA PRO A 39 27.81 29.54 4.41
C PRO A 39 26.48 28.77 4.37
N PRO A 40 25.32 29.44 4.13
CA PRO A 40 24.02 28.82 4.27
C PRO A 40 23.95 27.54 3.43
N LYS A 41 23.73 26.41 4.11
CA LYS A 41 23.52 25.10 3.50
C LYS A 41 22.43 25.23 2.42
N PRO A 42 22.64 24.74 1.19
CA PRO A 42 21.60 24.76 0.18
C PRO A 42 20.36 24.04 0.74
N ALA A 43 19.21 24.70 0.63
CA ALA A 43 17.96 24.21 1.16
C ALA A 43 17.75 22.76 0.70
N THR A 44 17.76 21.81 1.64
CA THR A 44 17.24 20.48 1.41
C THR A 44 15.82 20.69 0.90
N THR A 45 15.62 20.52 -0.40
CA THR A 45 14.34 20.75 -1.05
C THR A 45 13.48 19.55 -0.73
N THR A 46 13.01 19.46 0.51
CA THR A 46 11.86 18.60 0.81
C THR A 46 10.74 19.13 -0.07
N PRO A 47 10.21 18.36 -1.02
CA PRO A 47 9.11 18.82 -1.85
C PRO A 47 8.02 19.36 -0.92
N PRO A 48 7.43 20.54 -1.24
CA PRO A 48 6.46 21.16 -0.36
C PRO A 48 5.35 20.13 -0.09
N PRO A 49 5.00 19.90 1.18
CA PRO A 49 4.03 18.90 1.53
C PRO A 49 2.72 19.20 0.81
N ALA A 50 2.09 18.18 0.23
CA ALA A 50 0.84 18.31 -0.51
C ALA A 50 -0.19 19.17 0.22
N ARG A 51 -0.94 19.97 -0.56
CA ARG A 51 -1.94 20.91 -0.05
C ARG A 51 -2.97 20.17 0.82
N ILE A 52 -3.23 20.70 2.02
CA ILE A 52 -4.27 20.17 2.91
C ILE A 52 -5.64 20.45 2.30
N CYS A 53 -6.54 19.49 2.38
CA CYS A 53 -7.90 19.58 1.87
C CYS A 53 -8.90 19.03 2.88
N SER A 54 -10.12 19.53 2.86
CA SER A 54 -11.23 18.97 3.63
C SER A 54 -12.23 18.25 2.74
N ARG A 55 -12.34 18.65 1.46
CA ARG A 55 -13.21 18.03 0.45
C ARG A 55 -12.55 18.05 -0.92
N GLN A 56 -13.04 17.22 -1.84
CA GLN A 56 -12.56 17.14 -3.23
C GLN A 56 -12.42 18.51 -3.96
N PRO A 57 -13.36 19.47 -3.88
CA PRO A 57 -13.22 20.77 -4.55
C PRO A 57 -12.02 21.60 -4.08
N ASP A 58 -11.46 21.35 -2.90
CA ASP A 58 -10.27 22.05 -2.43
C ASP A 58 -9.03 21.72 -3.29
N CYS A 59 -9.09 20.59 -4.00
CA CYS A 59 -8.06 20.10 -4.91
C CYS A 59 -8.28 20.51 -6.37
N ALA A 60 -9.31 21.29 -6.69
CA ALA A 60 -9.66 21.69 -8.07
C ALA A 60 -8.55 22.46 -8.82
N GLY A 61 -7.56 23.01 -8.11
CA GLY A 61 -6.41 23.70 -8.70
C GLY A 61 -5.24 22.79 -9.10
N ILE A 62 -5.33 21.48 -8.86
CA ILE A 62 -4.27 20.51 -9.14
C ILE A 62 -4.86 19.39 -9.99
N SER A 63 -4.50 19.36 -11.26
CA SER A 63 -5.02 18.39 -12.22
C SER A 63 -4.70 16.96 -11.80
N SER A 64 -5.70 16.07 -11.91
CA SER A 64 -5.60 14.65 -11.56
C SER A 64 -5.30 14.33 -10.09
N SER A 65 -5.47 15.30 -9.19
CA SER A 65 -5.38 15.06 -7.73
C SER A 65 -6.73 14.77 -7.08
N SER A 66 -6.71 14.04 -5.97
CA SER A 66 -7.88 13.78 -5.13
C SER A 66 -7.60 14.14 -3.68
N CYS A 67 -8.64 14.56 -2.96
CA CYS A 67 -8.55 14.76 -1.53
C CYS A 67 -8.63 13.41 -0.82
N VAL A 68 -7.49 12.90 -0.34
CA VAL A 68 -7.40 11.56 0.26
C VAL A 68 -6.77 11.65 1.64
N ARG A 69 -7.19 10.75 2.54
CA ARG A 69 -6.52 10.47 3.81
C ARG A 69 -5.77 9.16 3.70
N THR A 70 -4.45 9.21 3.78
CA THR A 70 -3.64 7.99 3.78
C THR A 70 -3.64 7.34 5.17
N HIS A 71 -3.17 6.10 5.26
CA HIS A 71 -3.12 5.38 6.53
C HIS A 71 -1.97 5.84 7.44
N TYR A 72 -0.90 6.36 6.84
CA TYR A 72 0.28 6.86 7.54
C TYR A 72 0.16 8.35 7.93
N ASP A 73 -0.71 9.12 7.26
CA ASP A 73 -0.95 10.53 7.59
C ASP A 73 -2.34 10.72 8.21
N SER A 74 -2.35 11.44 9.33
CA SER A 74 -3.58 11.83 10.02
C SER A 74 -4.22 13.10 9.42
N VAL A 75 -3.67 13.64 8.34
CA VAL A 75 -4.17 14.82 7.65
C VAL A 75 -4.58 14.47 6.22
N THR A 76 -5.72 15.01 5.78
CA THR A 76 -6.22 14.88 4.41
C THR A 76 -5.53 15.86 3.49
N ARG A 77 -5.01 15.38 2.36
CA ARG A 77 -4.23 16.19 1.41
C ARG A 77 -4.62 15.88 -0.03
N CYS A 78 -4.40 16.84 -0.91
CA CYS A 78 -4.52 16.67 -2.35
C CYS A 78 -3.34 15.87 -2.86
N LEU A 79 -3.57 14.58 -3.10
CA LEU A 79 -2.54 13.66 -3.59
C LEU A 79 -2.86 13.22 -5.01
N CYS A 80 -1.82 12.86 -5.75
CA CYS A 80 -1.95 12.25 -7.06
C CYS A 80 -2.45 10.82 -6.97
N GLY A 81 -2.88 10.24 -8.09
CA GLY A 81 -3.46 8.89 -8.15
C GLY A 81 -2.62 7.79 -7.49
N ASP A 82 -1.31 7.96 -7.41
CA ASP A 82 -0.33 7.08 -6.77
C ASP A 82 -0.03 7.41 -5.28
N ASN A 83 -0.79 8.32 -4.67
CA ASN A 83 -0.55 8.91 -3.35
C ASN A 83 0.73 9.77 -3.25
N SER A 84 1.36 10.12 -4.37
CA SER A 84 2.46 11.07 -4.39
C SER A 84 1.97 12.52 -4.24
N SER A 85 2.88 13.40 -3.80
CA SER A 85 2.61 14.84 -3.76
C SER A 85 2.72 15.42 -5.17
N PRO A 86 1.79 16.32 -5.58
CA PRO A 86 1.84 16.94 -6.90
C PRO A 86 3.11 17.77 -7.08
N VAL A 87 3.75 17.62 -8.23
CA VAL A 87 4.97 18.35 -8.58
C VAL A 87 4.55 19.56 -9.41
N ASN A 88 4.86 20.78 -8.94
CA ASN A 88 4.47 22.04 -9.60
C ASN A 88 2.95 22.17 -9.87
N GLY A 89 2.11 21.59 -9.01
CA GLY A 89 0.65 21.62 -9.17
C GLY A 89 0.10 20.65 -10.23
N GLN A 90 0.92 19.70 -10.69
CA GLN A 90 0.50 18.66 -11.63
C GLN A 90 0.81 17.26 -11.09
N CYS A 91 0.00 16.30 -11.53
CA CYS A 91 0.17 14.89 -11.24
C CYS A 91 0.58 14.15 -12.51
N GLU A 92 1.62 13.31 -12.41
CA GLU A 92 2.10 12.48 -13.53
C GLU A 92 1.36 11.13 -13.61
N ALA A 93 0.85 10.65 -12.47
CA ALA A 93 0.13 9.38 -12.37
C ALA A 93 -1.14 9.37 -13.24
N GLN A 94 -1.18 8.44 -14.20
CA GLN A 94 -2.33 8.22 -15.07
C GLN A 94 -3.39 7.34 -14.40
N SER A 95 -2.97 6.36 -13.62
CA SER A 95 -3.84 5.44 -12.89
C SER A 95 -4.05 5.89 -11.43
N LYS A 96 -5.28 5.75 -10.96
CA LYS A 96 -5.71 6.09 -9.60
C LYS A 96 -5.74 4.84 -8.72
N THR A 97 -5.13 4.94 -7.55
CA THR A 97 -5.14 3.89 -6.52
C THR A 97 -6.38 3.98 -5.64
N LEU A 98 -6.46 3.13 -4.61
CA LEU A 98 -7.59 3.04 -3.70
C LEU A 98 -7.97 4.40 -3.09
N TYR A 99 -9.28 4.67 -3.00
CA TYR A 99 -9.91 5.88 -2.48
C TYR A 99 -9.76 7.16 -3.32
N HIS A 100 -9.09 7.13 -4.47
CA HIS A 100 -9.04 8.30 -5.34
C HIS A 100 -10.37 8.53 -6.07
N VAL A 101 -10.76 9.79 -6.28
CA VAL A 101 -12.00 10.13 -6.99
C VAL A 101 -11.84 9.80 -8.46
N CYS A 102 -12.84 9.13 -9.03
CA CYS A 102 -12.84 8.63 -10.40
C CYS A 102 -14.14 8.97 -11.12
N THR A 103 -14.08 9.02 -12.46
CA THR A 103 -15.28 9.15 -13.30
C THR A 103 -15.71 7.79 -13.84
N GLY A 104 -14.73 7.00 -14.27
CA GLY A 104 -14.88 5.65 -14.80
C GLY A 104 -13.87 4.68 -14.19
N SER A 105 -14.13 3.38 -14.34
CA SER A 105 -13.26 2.32 -13.82
C SER A 105 -11.94 2.21 -14.57
N GLU A 106 -11.87 2.73 -15.80
CA GLU A 106 -10.65 2.81 -16.63
C GLU A 106 -9.57 3.74 -16.06
N GLU A 107 -9.95 4.66 -15.17
CA GLU A 107 -9.00 5.53 -14.47
C GLU A 107 -8.41 4.84 -13.23
N CYS A 108 -9.04 3.78 -12.74
CA CYS A 108 -8.60 3.05 -11.56
C CYS A 108 -7.57 1.98 -11.93
N ASN A 109 -6.65 1.70 -11.00
CA ASN A 109 -5.67 0.62 -11.16
C ASN A 109 -6.34 -0.77 -11.22
N ASP A 110 -5.62 -1.78 -11.69
CA ASP A 110 -6.14 -3.15 -11.83
C ASP A 110 -6.70 -3.69 -10.51
N GLY A 111 -7.86 -4.35 -10.57
CA GLY A 111 -8.58 -4.87 -9.40
C GLY A 111 -9.40 -3.83 -8.62
N LEU A 112 -9.45 -2.59 -9.10
CA LEU A 112 -10.30 -1.52 -8.57
C LEU A 112 -11.43 -1.19 -9.56
N ILE A 113 -12.58 -0.80 -9.01
CA ILE A 113 -13.73 -0.31 -9.75
C ILE A 113 -14.14 1.08 -9.25
N CYS A 114 -14.67 1.89 -10.15
CA CYS A 114 -15.17 3.21 -9.81
C CYS A 114 -16.60 3.14 -9.27
N ALA A 115 -16.76 3.22 -7.95
CA ALA A 115 -18.05 3.06 -7.29
C ALA A 115 -18.24 4.06 -6.14
N SER A 116 -19.48 4.30 -5.73
CA SER A 116 -19.75 5.18 -4.59
C SER A 116 -19.41 4.48 -3.26
N PRO A 117 -18.72 5.16 -2.34
CA PRO A 117 -18.43 4.59 -1.04
C PRO A 117 -19.69 4.49 -0.19
N ASN A 118 -19.85 3.38 0.53
CA ASN A 118 -20.95 3.20 1.48
C ASN A 118 -20.62 3.91 2.81
N ILE A 119 -20.83 5.23 2.85
CA ILE A 119 -20.53 6.06 4.01
C ILE A 119 -21.64 5.90 5.06
N THR A 120 -21.42 4.98 5.99
CA THR A 120 -22.20 4.85 7.23
C THR A 120 -21.51 5.55 8.41
N SER A 121 -22.21 5.75 9.52
CA SER A 121 -21.64 6.35 10.75
C SER A 121 -20.48 5.54 11.35
N ALA A 122 -20.36 4.25 11.01
CA ALA A 122 -19.27 3.36 11.39
C ALA A 122 -18.10 3.35 10.39
N SER A 123 -18.13 4.20 9.36
CA SER A 123 -17.09 4.20 8.32
C SER A 123 -15.74 4.66 8.87
N PRO A 124 -14.62 4.11 8.35
CA PRO A 124 -13.29 4.56 8.71
C PRO A 124 -13.09 6.07 8.48
N PRO A 125 -12.16 6.72 9.22
CA PRO A 125 -11.92 8.16 9.12
C PRO A 125 -11.59 8.65 7.70
N HIS A 126 -10.97 7.81 6.88
CA HIS A 126 -10.59 8.15 5.50
C HIS A 126 -11.78 8.29 4.55
N TYR A 127 -12.94 7.74 4.88
CA TYR A 127 -14.17 7.90 4.09
C TYR A 127 -14.91 9.22 4.35
N ARG A 128 -14.60 9.94 5.43
CA ARG A 128 -15.35 11.15 5.85
C ARG A 128 -15.18 12.36 4.93
N VAL A 129 -14.19 12.31 4.04
CA VAL A 129 -13.88 13.37 3.07
C VAL A 129 -14.88 13.37 1.91
N TYR A 130 -15.39 12.18 1.58
CA TYR A 130 -16.25 11.97 0.44
C TYR A 130 -17.72 12.17 0.81
N THR A 131 -18.51 12.48 -0.21
CA THR A 131 -19.96 12.48 -0.14
C THR A 131 -20.51 11.20 -0.78
N PRO A 132 -21.76 10.80 -0.49
CA PRO A 132 -22.36 9.62 -1.11
C PRO A 132 -22.51 9.70 -2.64
N GLN A 133 -22.38 10.90 -3.20
CA GLN A 133 -22.45 11.15 -4.64
C GLN A 133 -21.08 11.05 -5.33
N ASP A 134 -19.99 11.13 -4.56
CA ASP A 134 -18.64 11.01 -5.09
C ASP A 134 -18.34 9.54 -5.41
N LYS A 135 -17.86 9.27 -6.62
CA LYS A 135 -17.35 7.95 -6.99
C LYS A 135 -15.86 7.90 -6.73
N ILE A 136 -15.40 6.81 -6.11
CA ILE A 136 -14.00 6.59 -5.80
C ILE A 136 -13.56 5.19 -6.24
N CYS A 137 -12.27 5.02 -6.48
CA CYS A 137 -11.70 3.71 -6.78
C CYS A 137 -11.78 2.82 -5.53
N LEU A 138 -12.56 1.76 -5.62
CA LEU A 138 -12.80 0.77 -4.56
C LEU A 138 -12.38 -0.61 -5.05
N CYS A 139 -12.00 -1.47 -4.12
CA CYS A 139 -11.73 -2.87 -4.44
C CYS A 139 -12.93 -3.56 -5.09
N ASP A 140 -12.68 -4.28 -6.17
CA ASP A 140 -13.69 -5.04 -6.88
C ASP A 140 -14.08 -6.33 -6.15
N LYS A 141 -15.08 -6.21 -5.28
CA LYS A 141 -15.62 -7.34 -4.53
C LYS A 141 -16.30 -8.37 -5.40
N GLU A 142 -16.80 -8.00 -6.58
CA GLU A 142 -17.48 -8.93 -7.49
C GLU A 142 -16.48 -9.89 -8.13
N ASN A 143 -15.29 -9.39 -8.46
CA ASN A 143 -14.17 -10.18 -8.95
C ASN A 143 -13.33 -10.82 -7.83
N GLY A 144 -13.76 -10.71 -6.56
CA GLY A 144 -13.12 -11.34 -5.41
C GLY A 144 -11.94 -10.57 -4.81
N PHE A 145 -11.74 -9.32 -5.21
CA PHE A 145 -10.75 -8.44 -4.59
C PHE A 145 -11.29 -7.88 -3.28
N VAL A 146 -10.48 -7.98 -2.23
CA VAL A 146 -10.84 -7.49 -0.89
C VAL A 146 -9.78 -6.54 -0.39
N GLU A 147 -10.21 -5.46 0.25
CA GLU A 147 -9.31 -4.50 0.86
C GLU A 147 -8.63 -5.13 2.08
N ARG A 148 -7.29 -5.20 2.07
CA ARG A 148 -6.46 -5.57 3.22
C ARG A 148 -5.32 -4.56 3.36
N GLU A 149 -5.15 -4.04 4.57
CA GLU A 149 -4.03 -3.13 4.89
C GLU A 149 -3.92 -1.91 3.94
N HIS A 150 -5.05 -1.30 3.55
CA HIS A 150 -5.10 -0.16 2.60
C HIS A 150 -4.60 -0.49 1.18
N THR A 151 -4.56 -1.77 0.84
CA THR A 151 -4.29 -2.27 -0.51
C THR A 151 -5.40 -3.22 -0.93
N CYS A 152 -5.55 -3.41 -2.24
CA CYS A 152 -6.47 -4.39 -2.76
C CYS A 152 -5.74 -5.74 -2.84
N SER A 153 -6.10 -6.69 -1.97
CA SER A 153 -5.56 -8.05 -2.07
C SER A 153 -6.15 -8.71 -3.31
N ASP A 154 -5.25 -9.26 -4.12
CA ASP A 154 -5.59 -10.08 -5.28
C ASP A 154 -6.48 -11.26 -4.86
N ALA A 155 -7.30 -11.74 -5.80
CA ALA A 155 -8.30 -12.75 -5.53
C ALA A 155 -7.65 -14.00 -4.90
N ASP A 156 -7.99 -14.28 -3.63
CA ASP A 156 -7.54 -15.45 -2.85
C ASP A 156 -7.95 -16.82 -3.48
N ILE A 157 -8.60 -16.80 -4.65
CA ILE A 157 -9.15 -17.94 -5.39
C ILE A 157 -8.04 -18.93 -5.81
N LEU A 158 -6.79 -18.50 -5.98
CA LEU A 158 -5.71 -19.41 -6.41
C LEU A 158 -5.06 -20.23 -5.27
N LYS A 159 -5.16 -19.78 -4.00
CA LYS A 159 -4.42 -20.42 -2.89
C LYS A 159 -5.11 -21.66 -2.31
N THR A 160 -6.43 -21.68 -2.24
CA THR A 160 -7.19 -22.84 -1.72
C THR A 160 -7.13 -24.04 -2.66
N SER A 161 -7.08 -23.81 -3.98
CA SER A 161 -7.04 -24.87 -5.00
C SER A 161 -5.76 -25.72 -4.92
N LEU A 162 -4.58 -25.10 -4.76
CA LEU A 162 -3.31 -25.82 -4.74
C LEU A 162 -3.15 -26.73 -3.50
N PHE A 163 -3.61 -26.27 -2.33
CA PHE A 163 -3.61 -27.09 -1.11
C PHE A 163 -4.57 -28.28 -1.23
N ALA A 164 -5.76 -28.08 -1.79
CA ALA A 164 -6.73 -29.16 -2.00
C ALA A 164 -6.20 -30.24 -2.96
N ILE A 165 -5.55 -29.83 -4.06
CA ILE A 165 -4.94 -30.75 -5.03
C ILE A 165 -3.84 -31.57 -4.36
N ILE A 166 -2.94 -30.95 -3.59
CA ILE A 166 -1.86 -31.67 -2.90
C ILE A 166 -2.43 -32.68 -1.88
N VAL A 167 -3.41 -32.27 -1.07
CA VAL A 167 -4.02 -33.14 -0.05
C VAL A 167 -4.74 -34.32 -0.70
N VAL A 168 -5.55 -34.11 -1.74
CA VAL A 168 -6.26 -35.21 -2.44
C VAL A 168 -5.28 -36.17 -3.11
N THR A 169 -4.19 -35.66 -3.70
CA THR A 169 -3.17 -36.49 -4.34
C THR A 169 -2.39 -37.31 -3.31
N CYS A 170 -2.11 -36.74 -2.13
CA CYS A 170 -1.51 -37.45 -1.00
C CYS A 170 -2.45 -38.52 -0.43
N LEU A 171 -3.74 -38.21 -0.22
CA LEU A 171 -4.71 -39.14 0.33
C LEU A 171 -4.99 -40.33 -0.60
N ARG A 172 -5.14 -40.09 -1.91
CA ARG A 172 -5.29 -41.18 -2.90
C ARG A 172 -4.10 -42.13 -2.93
N LYS A 173 -2.89 -41.63 -2.66
CA LYS A 173 -1.67 -42.44 -2.60
C LYS A 173 -1.53 -43.24 -1.30
N ILE A 174 -2.19 -42.83 -0.21
CA ILE A 174 -2.18 -43.53 1.09
C ILE A 174 -3.24 -44.63 1.14
N VAL A 175 -4.41 -44.42 0.52
CA VAL A 175 -5.51 -45.42 0.49
C VAL A 175 -5.24 -46.57 -0.49
N ALA A 176 -4.35 -46.37 -1.47
CA ALA A 176 -3.98 -47.37 -2.47
C ALA A 176 -2.77 -48.25 -2.07
N TYR A 177 -2.36 -48.24 -0.80
CA TYR A 177 -1.31 -49.10 -0.24
C TYR A 177 -1.86 -49.97 0.88
#